data_AF-A0A1Q4XN68-F1
#
_entry.id   AF-A0A1Q4XN68-F1
#
_cell.length_a   1.000
_cell.length_b   1.000
_cell.length_c   1.000
_cell.angle_alpha   90.00
_cell.angle_beta   90.00
_cell.angle_gamma   90.00
#
_symmetry.space_group_name_H-M   'P 1'
#
loop_
_entity.id
_entity.type
_entity.pdbx_description
1 polymer ?
#
loop_
_entity_poly.entity_id
_entity_poly.type
_entity_poly.pdbx_seq_one_letter_code
_entity_poly.pdbx_strand_id
1 'polypeptide(L)'
;MIFVNDRNKGERSDSTPRGHLPIPPGMDLMEYLELKEDAKSYIQTVGYLYVDLAFHEENPEQKEKYENESKRHSKLLKSMKWMEVEVAKPIVAEYPELIRRLREKVKQSES
;
A
#
# COMPACT_ATOMS: atom_id res chain seq x y z
N MET A 1 -31.62 6.85 54.56
CA MET A 1 -30.76 6.08 53.63
C MET A 1 -30.42 7.01 52.48
N ILE A 2 -29.20 7.55 52.45
CA ILE A 2 -28.74 8.56 51.50
C ILE A 2 -28.12 7.83 50.30
N PHE A 3 -28.61 8.09 49.09
CA PHE A 3 -27.94 7.68 47.87
C PHE A 3 -27.07 8.84 47.38
N VAL A 4 -25.75 8.64 47.48
CA VAL A 4 -24.73 9.50 46.89
C VAL A 4 -24.60 9.11 45.43
N ASN A 5 -24.86 10.03 44.50
CA ASN A 5 -24.53 9.85 43.09
C ASN A 5 -23.63 11.02 42.66
N ASP A 6 -22.35 10.87 42.93
CA ASP A 6 -21.28 11.71 42.42
C ASP A 6 -20.53 10.91 41.35
N ARG A 7 -20.69 11.27 40.08
CA ARG A 7 -19.69 11.04 39.03
C ARG A 7 -19.72 12.17 38.02
N ASN A 8 -18.86 13.15 38.30
CA ASN A 8 -18.02 13.80 37.31
C ASN A 8 -17.63 12.86 36.14
N LYS A 9 -17.80 13.33 34.90
CA LYS A 9 -16.67 13.69 34.03
C LYS A 9 -17.17 14.21 32.69
N GLY A 10 -16.76 15.45 32.39
CA GLY A 10 -17.02 16.13 31.13
C GLY A 10 -16.59 15.29 29.93
N GLU A 11 -17.49 15.24 28.96
CA GLU A 11 -17.24 14.77 27.61
C GLU A 11 -16.23 15.71 26.96
N ARG A 12 -14.93 15.40 27.11
CA ARG A 12 -13.92 15.88 26.18
C ARG A 12 -14.23 15.22 24.85
N SER A 13 -14.79 16.02 23.94
CA SER A 13 -14.80 15.71 22.51
C SER A 13 -13.36 15.46 22.10
N ASP A 14 -13.01 14.19 21.97
CA ASP A 14 -11.73 13.73 21.44
C ASP A 14 -11.76 13.94 19.92
N SER A 15 -11.60 15.18 19.49
CA SER A 15 -11.22 15.51 18.12
C SER A 15 -9.71 15.44 18.03
N THR A 16 -9.12 14.27 18.23
CA THR A 16 -7.77 14.00 17.76
C THR A 16 -7.81 14.06 16.22
N PRO A 17 -7.08 14.98 15.56
CA PRO A 17 -6.96 14.97 14.12
C PRO A 17 -6.31 13.66 13.70
N ARG A 18 -6.96 12.90 12.81
CA ARG A 18 -6.39 11.67 12.25
C ARG A 18 -5.04 11.97 11.61
N GLY A 19 -3.97 11.60 12.33
CA GLY A 19 -2.68 11.17 11.81
C GLY A 19 -1.98 12.10 10.82
N HIS A 20 -1.48 13.24 11.29
CA HIS A 20 -0.25 13.76 10.69
C HIS A 20 0.85 12.76 11.00
N LEU A 21 1.13 11.84 10.07
CA LEU A 21 2.40 11.12 10.11
C LEU A 21 3.50 12.21 10.07
N PRO A 22 4.39 12.27 11.06
CA PRO A 22 5.43 13.27 11.06
C PRO A 22 6.26 13.12 9.79
N ILE A 23 6.58 14.25 9.15
CA ILE A 23 7.56 14.27 8.07
C ILE A 23 8.88 13.84 8.71
N PRO A 24 9.62 12.88 8.12
CA PRO A 24 10.90 12.47 8.67
C PRO A 24 11.86 13.67 8.79
N PRO A 25 12.66 13.75 9.87
CA PRO A 25 13.66 14.79 10.00
C PRO A 25 14.66 14.70 8.84
N GLY A 26 14.85 15.82 8.13
CA GLY A 26 15.79 15.91 7.00
C GLY A 26 15.19 15.64 5.62
N MET A 27 13.87 15.46 5.50
CA MET A 27 13.15 15.32 4.22
C MET A 27 12.17 16.48 4.03
N ASP A 28 12.11 17.04 2.82
CA ASP A 28 11.13 18.08 2.48
C ASP A 28 9.70 17.50 2.39
N LEU A 29 8.68 18.32 2.64
CA LEU A 29 7.29 17.88 2.55
C LEU A 29 6.94 17.38 1.13
N MET A 30 7.42 18.06 0.09
CA MET A 30 7.14 17.67 -1.29
C MET A 30 7.83 16.35 -1.62
N GLU A 31 9.08 16.18 -1.23
CA GLU A 31 9.84 14.93 -1.39
C GLU A 31 9.14 13.76 -0.70
N TYR A 32 8.62 13.98 0.51
CA TYR A 32 7.88 12.97 1.25
C TYR A 32 6.55 12.58 0.59
N LEU A 33 5.84 13.55 0.00
CA LEU A 33 4.59 13.29 -0.71
C LEU A 33 4.85 12.56 -2.03
N GLU A 34 5.85 12.98 -2.81
CA GLU A 34 6.27 12.35 -4.06
C GLU A 34 6.65 10.87 -3.84
N LEU A 35 7.50 10.60 -2.84
CA LEU A 35 7.90 9.23 -2.48
C LEU A 35 6.68 8.31 -2.23
N LYS A 36 5.65 8.84 -1.57
CA LYS A 36 4.43 8.09 -1.27
C LYS A 36 3.55 7.88 -2.50
N GLU A 37 3.39 8.90 -3.32
CA GLU A 37 2.61 8.80 -4.55
C GLU A 37 3.24 7.77 -5.50
N ASP A 38 4.57 7.80 -5.64
CA ASP A 38 5.33 6.82 -6.42
C ASP A 38 5.16 5.41 -5.87
N ALA A 39 5.37 5.23 -4.55
CA ALA A 39 5.20 3.92 -3.92
C ALA A 39 3.78 3.37 -4.15
N LYS A 40 2.75 4.19 -3.97
CA LYS A 40 1.35 3.81 -4.22
C LYS A 40 1.13 3.41 -5.68
N SER A 41 1.59 4.23 -6.62
CA SER A 41 1.44 4.03 -8.06
C SER A 41 2.11 2.73 -8.50
N TYR A 42 3.31 2.45 -7.99
CA TYR A 42 4.02 1.22 -8.29
C TYR A 42 3.34 -0.03 -7.72
N ILE A 43 2.85 0.01 -6.47
CA ILE A 43 2.09 -1.10 -5.88
C ILE A 43 0.84 -1.40 -6.71
N GLN A 44 0.12 -0.36 -7.14
CA GLN A 44 -1.06 -0.51 -8.01
C GLN A 44 -0.68 -1.14 -9.35
N THR A 45 0.35 -0.61 -10.01
CA THR A 45 0.83 -1.09 -11.31
C THR A 45 1.23 -2.57 -11.24
N VAL A 46 2.05 -2.96 -10.26
CA VAL A 46 2.46 -4.35 -10.08
C VAL A 46 1.26 -5.26 -9.79
N GLY A 47 0.33 -4.79 -8.94
CA GLY A 47 -0.91 -5.51 -8.66
C GLY A 47 -1.73 -5.80 -9.92
N TYR A 48 -1.87 -4.82 -10.81
CA TYR A 48 -2.57 -4.99 -12.09
C TYR A 48 -1.84 -5.94 -13.03
N LEU A 49 -0.52 -5.79 -13.18
CA LEU A 49 0.27 -6.68 -14.04
C LEU A 49 0.16 -8.16 -13.62
N TYR A 50 0.09 -8.44 -12.31
CA TYR A 50 -0.16 -9.80 -11.84
C TYR A 50 -1.58 -10.30 -12.15
N VAL A 51 -2.59 -9.43 -12.17
CA VAL A 51 -3.95 -9.81 -12.62
C VAL A 51 -3.92 -10.17 -14.11
N ASP A 52 -3.27 -9.36 -14.93
CA ASP A 52 -3.17 -9.60 -16.37
C ASP A 52 -2.44 -10.93 -16.65
N LEU A 53 -1.32 -11.18 -15.96
CA LEU A 53 -0.62 -12.47 -16.06
C LEU A 53 -1.49 -13.65 -15.62
N ALA A 54 -2.24 -13.53 -14.52
CA ALA A 54 -3.16 -14.58 -14.09
C ALA A 54 -4.30 -14.84 -15.09
N PHE A 55 -4.73 -13.80 -15.81
CA PHE A 55 -5.78 -13.90 -16.81
C PHE A 55 -5.34 -14.71 -18.03
N HIS A 56 -4.11 -14.48 -18.50
CA HIS A 56 -3.54 -15.17 -19.67
C HIS A 56 -2.88 -16.52 -19.38
N GLU A 57 -2.68 -16.87 -18.11
CA GLU A 57 -2.00 -18.12 -17.72
C GLU A 57 -2.95 -19.33 -17.77
N GLU A 58 -2.56 -20.34 -18.56
CA GLU A 58 -3.29 -21.61 -18.68
C GLU A 58 -2.90 -22.61 -17.59
N ASN A 59 -1.66 -22.54 -17.07
CA ASN A 59 -1.21 -23.41 -16.00
C ASN A 59 -1.87 -23.00 -14.67
N PRO A 60 -2.70 -23.86 -14.04
CA PRO A 60 -3.44 -23.50 -12.83
C PRO A 60 -2.54 -23.16 -11.64
N GLU A 61 -1.41 -23.84 -11.47
CA GLU A 61 -0.48 -23.56 -10.37
C GLU A 61 0.20 -22.20 -10.53
N GLN A 62 0.56 -21.85 -11.76
CA GLN A 62 1.20 -20.57 -12.04
C GLN A 62 0.20 -19.42 -11.96
N LYS A 63 -1.03 -19.65 -12.41
CA LYS A 63 -2.15 -18.72 -12.27
C LYS A 63 -2.43 -18.41 -10.80
N GLU A 64 -2.51 -19.44 -9.94
CA GLU A 64 -2.71 -19.25 -8.50
C GLU A 64 -1.59 -18.40 -7.87
N LYS A 65 -0.33 -18.59 -8.29
CA LYS A 65 0.79 -17.76 -7.82
C LYS A 65 0.60 -16.29 -8.20
N TYR A 66 0.21 -15.99 -9.44
CA TYR A 66 -0.05 -14.62 -9.87
C TYR A 66 -1.23 -13.99 -9.13
N GLU A 67 -2.32 -14.73 -8.93
CA GLU A 67 -3.46 -14.25 -8.12
C GLU A 67 -3.06 -13.94 -6.68
N ASN A 68 -2.21 -14.79 -6.08
CA ASN A 68 -1.72 -14.59 -4.72
C ASN A 68 -0.82 -13.35 -4.61
N GLU A 69 0.05 -13.11 -5.60
CA GLU A 69 0.85 -11.89 -5.66
C GLU A 69 -0.03 -10.65 -5.85
N SER A 70 -1.04 -10.68 -6.72
CA SER A 70 -2.00 -9.58 -6.85
C SER A 70 -2.73 -9.30 -5.52
N LYS A 71 -3.22 -10.36 -4.83
CA LYS A 71 -3.86 -10.24 -3.51
C LYS A 71 -2.90 -9.64 -2.47
N ARG A 72 -1.62 -10.01 -2.49
CA ARG A 72 -0.59 -9.42 -1.62
C ARG A 72 -0.44 -7.93 -1.85
N HIS A 73 -0.35 -7.47 -3.10
CA HIS A 73 -0.24 -6.05 -3.43
C HIS A 73 -1.51 -5.27 -3.07
N SER A 74 -2.69 -5.86 -3.27
CA SER A 74 -3.96 -5.28 -2.81
C SER A 74 -4.00 -5.10 -1.28
N LYS A 75 -3.52 -6.10 -0.52
CA LYS A 75 -3.39 -6.01 0.94
C LYS A 75 -2.40 -4.93 1.36
N LEU A 76 -1.25 -4.85 0.70
CA LEU A 76 -0.25 -3.81 0.98
C LEU A 76 -0.84 -2.42 0.76
N LEU A 77 -1.52 -2.19 -0.36
CA LEU A 77 -2.18 -0.93 -0.68
C LEU A 77 -3.22 -0.53 0.38
N LYS A 78 -4.09 -1.48 0.78
CA LYS A 78 -5.13 -1.27 1.80
C LYS A 78 -4.56 -1.02 3.19
N SER A 79 -3.40 -1.60 3.50
CA SER A 79 -2.76 -1.46 4.82
C SER A 79 -2.22 -0.04 5.08
N MET A 80 -2.06 0.78 4.03
CA MET A 80 -1.42 2.10 4.10
C MET A 80 0.02 2.10 4.63
N LYS A 81 0.63 0.93 4.87
CA LYS A 81 2.03 0.82 5.34
C LYS A 81 3.04 1.42 4.38
N TRP A 82 2.72 1.51 3.10
CA TRP A 82 3.53 2.19 2.09
C TRP A 82 3.65 3.71 2.32
N MET A 83 2.88 4.28 3.26
CA MET A 83 3.06 5.65 3.72
C MET A 83 4.22 5.81 4.71
N GLU A 84 4.72 4.70 5.28
CA GLU A 84 5.93 4.68 6.10
C GLU A 84 7.16 4.74 5.19
N VAL A 85 8.09 5.66 5.46
CA VAL A 85 9.28 5.88 4.61
C VAL A 85 10.14 4.62 4.46
N GLU A 86 10.27 3.84 5.53
CA GLU A 86 11.03 2.58 5.54
C GLU A 86 10.44 1.53 4.60
N VAL A 87 9.15 1.65 4.26
CA VAL A 87 8.45 0.79 3.31
C VAL A 87 8.41 1.42 1.92
N ALA A 88 8.21 2.73 1.83
CA ALA A 88 8.10 3.45 0.56
C ALA A 88 9.42 3.45 -0.23
N LYS A 89 10.56 3.70 0.44
CA LYS A 89 11.89 3.74 -0.18
C LYS A 89 12.24 2.47 -0.96
N PRO A 90 12.17 1.26 -0.37
CA PRO A 90 12.50 0.04 -1.12
C PRO A 90 11.51 -0.21 -2.27
N ILE A 91 10.23 0.13 -2.11
CA ILE A 91 9.26 0.01 -3.20
C ILE A 91 9.66 0.88 -4.39
N VAL A 92 9.97 2.16 -4.16
CA VAL A 92 10.38 3.09 -5.23
C VAL A 92 11.70 2.68 -5.88
N ALA A 93 12.63 2.11 -5.12
CA ALA A 93 13.90 1.63 -5.65
C ALA A 93 13.77 0.35 -6.49
N GLU A 94 12.93 -0.62 -6.08
CA GLU A 94 12.91 -1.96 -6.67
C GLU A 94 11.78 -2.18 -7.70
N TYR A 95 10.63 -1.53 -7.50
CA TYR A 95 9.46 -1.80 -8.34
C TYR A 95 9.60 -1.37 -9.80
N PRO A 96 10.36 -0.33 -10.18
CA PRO A 96 10.55 -0.02 -11.60
C PRO A 96 11.08 -1.20 -12.43
N GLU A 97 12.07 -1.91 -11.89
CA GLU A 97 12.64 -3.09 -12.56
C GLU A 97 11.68 -4.29 -12.53
N LEU A 98 10.94 -4.47 -11.43
CA LEU A 98 9.87 -5.47 -11.37
C LEU A 98 8.78 -5.20 -12.42
N ILE A 99 8.32 -3.95 -12.53
CA ILE A 99 7.33 -3.51 -13.52
C ILE A 99 7.84 -3.78 -14.94
N ARG A 100 9.10 -3.47 -15.24
CA ARG A 100 9.71 -3.74 -16.55
C ARG A 100 9.61 -5.24 -16.89
N ARG A 101 10.04 -6.11 -15.98
CA ARG A 101 10.01 -7.56 -16.18
C ARG A 101 8.59 -8.11 -16.31
N LEU A 102 7.65 -7.61 -15.51
CA LEU A 102 6.26 -8.05 -15.56
C LEU A 102 5.58 -7.62 -16.87
N ARG A 103 5.83 -6.40 -17.36
CA ARG A 103 5.33 -5.93 -18.66
C ARG A 103 5.86 -6.77 -19.83
N GLU A 104 7.14 -7.15 -19.79
CA GLU A 104 7.72 -8.05 -20.80
C GLU A 104 7.04 -9.41 -20.80
N LYS A 105 6.73 -9.96 -19.62
CA LYS A 105 5.98 -11.22 -19.51
C LYS A 105 4.55 -11.09 -20.02
N VAL A 106 3.82 -10.04 -19.64
CA VAL A 106 2.45 -9.81 -20.11
C VAL A 106 2.41 -9.78 -21.63
N LYS A 107 3.33 -9.02 -22.26
CA LYS A 107 3.46 -8.95 -23.72
C LYS A 107 3.70 -10.33 -24.36
N GLN A 108 4.48 -11.19 -23.72
CA GLN A 108 4.74 -12.56 -24.19
C GLN A 108 3.51 -13.47 -24.04
N SER A 109 2.68 -13.25 -23.01
CA SER A 109 1.45 -14.01 -22.77
C SER A 109 0.29 -13.59 -23.68
N GLU A 110 0.32 -12.38 -24.23
CA GLU A 110 -0.68 -11.87 -25.19
C GLU A 110 -0.39 -12.24 -26.66
N SER A 111 0.82 -12.73 -26.96
CA SER A 111 1.27 -13.07 -28.33
C SER A 111 0.97 -14.52 -28.68
#